data_AF-A0A937C333-F1
#
_entry.id   AF-A0A937C333-F1
#
_cell.length_a   1.000
_cell.length_b   1.000
_cell.length_c   1.000
_cell.angle_alpha   90.00
_cell.angle_beta   90.00
_cell.angle_gamma   90.00
#
_symmetry.space_group_name_H-M   'P 1'
#
loop_
_entity.id
_entity.type
_entity.pdbx_description
1 polymer ?
#
loop_
_entity_poly.entity_id
_entity_poly.type
_entity_poly.pdbx_seq_one_letter_code
_entity_poly.pdbx_strand_id
1 'polypeptide(L)'
;MKNLRTAILCAVLALGTLGVNAQNDVPVNQPNYNKPRLFNNLPDRMVIGTDRMESLLSLSVGDPVSFTLTGSAAGQFNGEVISASTKYSNSIQTVVIRSTNFSGATLTISRVHNEEGNVSYTGRLLSIQHGDLLELKLQGAEYVLAKKGFYDLVNE
;
A
#
# COMPACT_ATOMS: atom_id res chain seq x y z
N MET A 1 -4.65 64.19 -8.49
CA MET A 1 -4.51 62.99 -9.35
C MET A 1 -3.86 61.76 -8.68
N LYS A 2 -3.31 61.83 -7.45
CA LYS A 2 -2.66 60.67 -6.80
C LYS A 2 -3.67 59.62 -6.30
N ASN A 3 -4.82 60.06 -5.77
CA ASN A 3 -5.83 59.17 -5.16
C ASN A 3 -6.66 58.39 -6.20
N LEU A 4 -6.70 58.85 -7.46
CA LEU A 4 -7.44 58.18 -8.53
C LEU A 4 -6.75 56.87 -8.95
N ARG A 5 -5.42 56.85 -8.96
CA ARG A 5 -4.64 55.66 -9.29
C ARG A 5 -4.81 54.57 -8.24
N THR A 6 -4.87 54.95 -6.96
CA THR A 6 -5.12 54.04 -5.84
C THR A 6 -6.54 53.47 -5.91
N ALA A 7 -7.55 54.29 -6.22
CA ALA A 7 -8.93 53.83 -6.34
C ALA A 7 -9.11 52.81 -7.49
N ILE A 8 -8.48 53.03 -8.63
CA ILE A 8 -8.53 52.10 -9.77
C ILE A 8 -7.84 50.77 -9.42
N LEU A 9 -6.69 50.82 -8.73
CA LEU A 9 -5.99 49.60 -8.30
C LEU A 9 -6.85 48.78 -7.34
N CYS A 10 -7.51 49.42 -6.37
CA CYS A 10 -8.42 48.74 -5.44
C CYS A 10 -9.64 48.14 -6.14
N ALA A 11 -10.21 48.85 -7.13
CA ALA A 11 -11.34 48.34 -7.91
C ALA A 11 -10.96 47.09 -8.73
N VAL A 12 -9.78 47.08 -9.35
CA VAL A 12 -9.27 45.94 -10.13
C VAL A 12 -8.99 44.73 -9.22
N LEU A 13 -8.43 44.95 -8.03
CA LEU A 13 -8.22 43.89 -7.04
C LEU A 13 -9.54 43.29 -6.54
N ALA A 14 -10.55 44.12 -6.27
CA ALA A 14 -11.87 43.65 -5.84
C ALA A 14 -12.56 42.79 -6.93
N LEU A 15 -12.49 43.23 -8.19
CA LEU A 15 -13.06 42.50 -9.33
C LEU A 15 -12.38 41.14 -9.58
N GLY A 16 -11.08 41.00 -9.27
CA GLY A 16 -10.34 39.74 -9.40
C GLY A 16 -10.77 38.63 -8.44
N THR A 17 -11.40 38.98 -7.31
CA THR A 17 -11.81 37.99 -6.28
C THR A 17 -13.13 37.29 -6.57
N LEU A 18 -13.95 37.82 -7.49
CA LEU A 18 -15.27 37.28 -7.83
C LEU A 18 -15.23 36.06 -8.77
N GLY A 19 -14.06 35.72 -9.32
CA GLY A 19 -13.87 34.62 -10.27
C GLY A 19 -13.28 33.33 -9.68
N VAL A 20 -12.98 33.28 -8.37
CA VAL A 20 -12.30 32.14 -7.76
C VAL A 20 -13.32 31.13 -7.21
N ASN A 21 -13.85 30.29 -8.09
CA ASN A 21 -14.54 29.07 -7.68
C ASN A 21 -13.49 27.97 -7.40
N ALA A 22 -12.85 28.03 -6.24
CA ALA A 22 -11.85 27.04 -5.82
C ALA A 22 -12.44 25.83 -5.08
N GLN A 23 -13.75 25.82 -4.83
CA GLN A 23 -14.44 24.73 -4.13
C GLN A 23 -15.16 23.85 -5.15
N ASN A 24 -14.39 23.07 -5.91
CA ASN A 24 -14.97 21.86 -6.52
C ASN A 24 -15.13 20.86 -5.38
N ASP A 25 -16.36 20.38 -5.14
CA ASP A 25 -16.60 19.26 -4.23
C ASP A 25 -15.67 18.12 -4.64
N VAL A 26 -14.70 17.83 -3.78
CA VAL A 26 -13.85 16.65 -3.96
C VAL A 26 -14.79 15.46 -3.92
N PRO A 27 -14.83 14.60 -4.97
CA PRO A 27 -15.62 13.39 -4.92
C PRO A 27 -15.22 12.59 -3.68
N VAL A 28 -16.11 12.54 -2.68
CA VAL A 28 -15.86 11.73 -1.49
C VAL A 28 -15.89 10.28 -1.95
N ASN A 29 -14.74 9.63 -1.92
CA ASN A 29 -14.61 8.23 -2.32
C ASN A 29 -15.23 7.36 -1.21
N GLN A 30 -16.56 7.21 -1.25
CA GLN A 30 -17.30 6.50 -0.22
C GLN A 30 -16.93 5.01 -0.19
N PRO A 31 -16.85 4.38 0.99
CA PRO A 31 -16.67 2.95 1.10
C PRO A 31 -17.75 2.17 0.37
N ASN A 32 -17.36 1.40 -0.65
CA ASN A 32 -18.21 0.43 -1.31
C ASN A 32 -18.01 -0.95 -0.65
N TYR A 33 -18.86 -1.24 0.33
CA TYR A 33 -18.83 -2.52 1.06
C TYR A 33 -19.28 -3.73 0.21
N ASN A 34 -19.85 -3.51 -0.98
CA ASN A 34 -20.39 -4.57 -1.84
C ASN A 34 -19.38 -5.09 -2.88
N LYS A 35 -18.10 -4.69 -2.79
CA LYS A 35 -17.07 -5.20 -3.69
C LYS A 35 -16.84 -6.70 -3.48
N PRO A 36 -16.65 -7.49 -4.56
CA PRO A 36 -16.28 -8.90 -4.43
C PRO A 36 -14.91 -9.02 -3.77
N ARG A 37 -14.78 -9.89 -2.76
CA ARG A 37 -13.52 -10.12 -2.05
C ARG A 37 -12.69 -11.20 -2.74
N LEU A 38 -11.45 -10.87 -3.09
CA LEU A 38 -10.45 -11.72 -3.74
C LEU A 38 -9.88 -12.77 -2.78
N PHE A 39 -9.68 -12.42 -1.52
CA PHE A 39 -9.03 -13.25 -0.51
C PHE A 39 -10.01 -14.04 0.37
N ASN A 40 -11.30 -14.09 0.02
CA ASN A 40 -12.31 -14.78 0.83
C ASN A 40 -12.03 -16.27 1.01
N ASN A 41 -11.46 -16.92 -0.02
CA ASN A 41 -11.13 -18.34 0.00
C ASN A 41 -9.80 -18.65 0.70
N LEU A 42 -9.06 -17.64 1.12
CA LEU A 42 -7.83 -17.80 1.90
C LEU A 42 -8.18 -17.95 3.39
N PRO A 43 -7.36 -18.65 4.18
CA PRO A 43 -7.48 -18.63 5.64
C PRO A 43 -7.39 -17.21 6.20
N ASP A 44 -8.00 -16.97 7.35
CA ASP A 44 -7.94 -15.66 8.03
C ASP A 44 -6.54 -15.33 8.54
N ARG A 45 -5.71 -16.37 8.72
CA ARG A 45 -4.32 -16.30 9.18
C ARG A 45 -3.47 -17.28 8.39
N MET A 46 -2.37 -16.78 7.83
CA MET A 46 -1.38 -17.59 7.12
C MET A 46 0.01 -17.25 7.65
N VAL A 47 0.74 -18.25 8.12
CA VAL A 47 2.08 -18.05 8.67
C VAL A 47 3.07 -17.86 7.52
N ILE A 48 3.98 -16.91 7.66
CA ILE A 48 5.08 -16.69 6.73
C ILE A 48 6.41 -16.72 7.48
N GLY A 49 7.30 -17.60 7.04
CA GLY A 49 8.65 -17.71 7.60
C GLY A 49 9.50 -16.50 7.23
N THR A 50 10.39 -16.12 8.14
CA THR A 50 11.36 -15.04 7.91
C THR A 50 12.34 -15.40 6.78
N ASP A 51 12.74 -16.67 6.67
CA ASP A 51 13.51 -17.23 5.56
C ASP A 51 12.88 -16.95 4.18
N ARG A 52 11.55 -17.07 4.11
CA ARG A 52 10.79 -16.77 2.89
C ARG A 52 10.82 -15.28 2.58
N MET A 53 10.60 -14.42 3.58
CA MET A 53 10.62 -12.97 3.40
C MET A 53 12.01 -12.49 2.97
N GLU A 54 13.07 -13.03 3.57
CA GLU A 54 14.46 -12.79 3.19
C GLU A 54 14.73 -13.19 1.73
N SER A 55 14.27 -14.38 1.34
CA SER A 55 14.38 -14.84 -0.04
C SER A 55 13.68 -13.89 -1.01
N LEU A 56 12.47 -13.41 -0.68
CA LEU A 56 11.73 -12.46 -1.51
C LEU A 56 12.41 -11.09 -1.61
N LEU A 57 13.04 -10.61 -0.53
CA LEU A 57 13.76 -9.33 -0.51
C LEU A 57 15.06 -9.37 -1.33
N SER A 58 15.61 -10.55 -1.59
CA SER A 58 16.82 -10.74 -2.40
C SER A 58 16.57 -10.74 -3.92
N LEU A 59 15.30 -10.77 -4.34
CA LEU A 59 14.92 -10.84 -5.74
C LEU A 59 15.07 -9.50 -6.46
N SER A 60 15.35 -9.57 -7.75
CA SER A 60 15.47 -8.43 -8.66
C SER A 60 14.17 -8.18 -9.43
N VAL A 61 14.01 -6.96 -9.96
CA VAL A 61 12.87 -6.62 -10.81
C VAL A 61 12.81 -7.52 -12.04
N GLY A 62 11.64 -8.08 -12.32
CA GLY A 62 11.41 -9.07 -13.38
C GLY A 62 11.49 -10.53 -12.93
N ASP A 63 11.98 -10.80 -11.72
CA ASP A 63 12.08 -12.18 -11.23
C ASP A 63 10.68 -12.78 -10.98
N PRO A 64 10.43 -14.03 -11.42
CA PRO A 64 9.20 -14.72 -11.12
C PRO A 64 9.19 -15.19 -9.65
N VAL A 65 8.02 -15.08 -9.02
CA VAL A 65 7.78 -15.49 -7.65
C VAL A 65 6.71 -16.57 -7.61
N SER A 66 6.98 -17.65 -6.89
CA SER A 66 6.00 -18.70 -6.63
C SER A 66 6.24 -19.30 -5.24
N PHE A 67 5.25 -19.19 -4.35
CA PHE A 67 5.30 -19.82 -3.04
C PHE A 67 3.90 -20.10 -2.50
N THR A 68 3.81 -21.08 -1.61
CA THR A 68 2.56 -21.42 -0.94
C THR A 68 2.44 -20.62 0.35
N LEU A 69 1.35 -19.87 0.50
CA LEU A 69 0.93 -19.30 1.78
C LEU A 69 0.48 -20.46 2.66
N THR A 70 1.20 -20.71 3.76
CA THR A 70 0.95 -21.90 4.60
C THR A 70 -0.50 -21.90 5.11
N GLY A 71 -1.15 -23.08 5.08
CA GLY A 71 -2.49 -23.29 5.65
C GLY A 71 -3.62 -23.64 4.67
N SER A 72 -3.41 -23.62 3.34
CA SER A 72 -4.38 -24.17 2.37
C SER A 72 -3.76 -24.42 0.98
N ALA A 73 -4.19 -25.48 0.29
CA ALA A 73 -3.84 -25.74 -1.12
C ALA A 73 -4.32 -24.61 -2.07
N ALA A 74 -5.31 -23.82 -1.65
CA ALA A 74 -5.78 -22.62 -2.35
C ALA A 74 -4.86 -21.39 -2.16
N GLY A 75 -3.84 -21.50 -1.30
CA GLY A 75 -2.94 -20.42 -0.90
C GLY A 75 -1.70 -20.24 -1.78
N GLN A 76 -1.65 -20.83 -2.97
CA GLN A 76 -0.52 -20.60 -3.87
C GLN A 76 -0.49 -19.13 -4.29
N PHE A 77 0.63 -18.45 -4.09
CA PHE A 77 0.88 -17.09 -4.58
C PHE A 77 1.89 -17.15 -5.72
N ASN A 78 1.49 -16.65 -6.89
CA ASN A 78 2.34 -16.49 -8.05
C ASN A 78 2.40 -15.01 -8.43
N GLY A 79 3.57 -14.55 -8.86
CA GLY A 79 3.77 -13.14 -9.18
C GLY A 79 5.08 -12.86 -9.89
N GLU A 80 5.34 -11.58 -10.09
CA GLU A 80 6.54 -11.02 -10.68
C GLU A 80 6.96 -9.80 -9.86
N VAL A 81 8.26 -9.68 -9.58
CA VAL A 81 8.80 -8.50 -8.90
C VAL A 81 8.70 -7.29 -9.81
N ILE A 82 7.92 -6.28 -9.43
CA ILE A 82 7.77 -5.02 -10.17
C ILE A 82 8.59 -3.89 -9.58
N SER A 83 9.03 -4.02 -8.33
CA SER A 83 9.92 -3.06 -7.69
C SER A 83 10.75 -3.75 -6.62
N ALA A 84 12.05 -3.46 -6.59
CA ALA A 84 12.95 -3.81 -5.52
C ALA A 84 13.78 -2.57 -5.20
N SER A 85 13.88 -2.20 -3.92
CA SER A 85 14.59 -1.00 -3.52
C SER A 85 15.25 -1.16 -2.17
N THR A 86 16.42 -0.54 -2.04
CA THR A 86 17.20 -0.51 -0.81
C THR A 86 17.57 0.93 -0.51
N LYS A 87 17.31 1.37 0.72
CA LYS A 87 17.54 2.75 1.17
C LYS A 87 18.33 2.78 2.48
N TYR A 88 18.88 3.95 2.79
CA TYR A 88 19.56 4.23 4.06
C TYR A 88 20.64 3.18 4.40
N SER A 89 21.61 3.00 3.49
CA SER A 89 22.73 2.06 3.66
C SER A 89 22.30 0.64 4.03
N ASN A 90 21.27 0.13 3.34
CA ASN A 90 20.68 -1.19 3.54
C ASN A 90 19.86 -1.39 4.82
N SER A 91 19.61 -0.34 5.60
CA SER A 91 18.73 -0.46 6.77
C SER A 91 17.26 -0.65 6.38
N ILE A 92 16.83 -0.18 5.21
CA ILE A 92 15.48 -0.44 4.69
C ILE A 92 15.58 -1.15 3.34
N GLN A 93 14.97 -2.32 3.24
CA GLN A 93 14.81 -3.07 1.99
C GLN A 93 13.33 -3.28 1.72
N THR A 94 12.89 -3.14 0.48
CA THR A 94 11.49 -3.31 0.10
C THR A 94 11.38 -3.97 -1.26
N VAL A 95 10.50 -4.95 -1.35
CA VAL A 95 10.10 -5.62 -2.59
C VAL A 95 8.60 -5.49 -2.80
N VAL A 96 8.21 -5.26 -4.04
CA VAL A 96 6.82 -5.19 -4.49
C VAL A 96 6.63 -6.20 -5.61
N ILE A 97 5.71 -7.13 -5.38
CA ILE A 97 5.44 -8.26 -6.26
C ILE A 97 4.00 -8.14 -6.73
N ARG A 98 3.83 -8.01 -8.05
CA ARG A 98 2.51 -8.04 -8.68
C ARG A 98 2.06 -9.49 -8.80
N SER A 99 0.87 -9.82 -8.32
CA SER A 99 0.37 -11.18 -8.45
C SER A 99 -0.08 -11.47 -9.88
N THR A 100 0.19 -12.70 -10.35
CA THR A 100 -0.28 -13.22 -11.63
C THR A 100 -1.54 -14.09 -11.47
N ASN A 101 -1.83 -14.58 -10.27
CA ASN A 101 -2.99 -15.44 -9.98
C ASN A 101 -4.08 -14.78 -9.11
N PHE A 102 -3.76 -13.70 -8.40
CA PHE A 102 -4.73 -12.82 -7.74
C PHE A 102 -4.80 -11.50 -8.50
N SER A 103 -5.74 -11.40 -9.46
CA SER A 103 -5.83 -10.25 -10.36
C SER A 103 -5.99 -8.92 -9.60
N GLY A 104 -5.14 -7.96 -9.93
CA GLY A 104 -5.14 -6.64 -9.29
C GLY A 104 -4.64 -6.66 -7.84
N ALA A 105 -3.96 -7.73 -7.40
CA ALA A 105 -3.32 -7.81 -6.10
C ALA A 105 -1.80 -7.57 -6.17
N THR A 106 -1.29 -6.90 -5.16
CA THR A 106 0.15 -6.63 -5.01
C THR A 106 0.58 -7.01 -3.60
N LEU A 107 1.67 -7.78 -3.51
CA LEU A 107 2.35 -8.09 -2.26
C LEU A 107 3.51 -7.10 -2.08
N THR A 108 3.52 -6.37 -0.97
CA THR A 108 4.64 -5.55 -0.56
C THR A 108 5.23 -6.13 0.71
N ILE A 109 6.56 -6.30 0.75
CA ILE A 109 7.30 -6.70 1.94
C ILE A 109 8.44 -5.71 2.13
N SER A 110 8.61 -5.24 3.35
CA SER A 110 9.67 -4.33 3.76
C SER A 110 10.35 -4.86 5.01
N ARG A 111 11.69 -4.83 4.99
CA ARG A 111 12.54 -5.09 6.16
C ARG A 111 13.16 -3.79 6.63
N VAL A 112 13.15 -3.58 7.93
CA VAL A 112 13.80 -2.44 8.59
C VAL A 112 14.74 -2.95 9.67
N HIS A 113 16.00 -2.55 9.57
CA HIS A 113 16.99 -2.64 10.64
C HIS A 113 16.92 -1.36 11.47
N ASN A 114 16.64 -1.48 12.76
CA ASN A 114 16.72 -0.34 13.67
C ASN A 114 18.18 -0.06 14.08
N GLU A 115 18.42 1.07 14.74
CA GLU A 115 19.76 1.47 15.22
C GLU A 115 20.35 0.51 16.26
N GLU A 116 19.49 -0.26 16.93
CA GLU A 116 19.87 -1.27 17.93
C GLU A 116 20.21 -2.64 17.31
N GLY A 117 20.08 -2.78 15.98
CA GLY A 117 20.34 -4.02 15.24
C GLY A 117 19.17 -5.00 15.15
N ASN A 118 18.00 -4.66 15.73
CA ASN A 118 16.78 -5.45 15.62
C ASN A 118 16.21 -5.37 14.20
N VAL A 119 15.76 -6.53 13.70
CA VAL A 119 15.12 -6.67 12.39
C VAL A 119 13.61 -6.75 12.56
N SER A 120 12.89 -5.88 11.84
CA SER A 120 11.43 -5.91 11.77
C SER A 120 10.97 -6.06 10.34
N TYR A 121 9.88 -6.81 10.14
CA TYR A 121 9.25 -7.00 8.84
C TYR A 121 7.86 -6.39 8.86
N THR A 122 7.53 -5.68 7.79
CA THR A 122 6.19 -5.18 7.51
C THR A 122 5.80 -5.59 6.11
N GLY A 123 4.50 -5.70 5.84
CA GLY A 123 4.06 -6.12 4.52
C GLY A 123 2.56 -6.20 4.41
N ARG A 124 2.08 -6.14 3.17
CA ARG A 124 0.65 -6.18 2.84
C ARG A 124 0.44 -6.89 1.51
N LEU A 125 -0.54 -7.77 1.44
CA LEU A 125 -1.11 -8.26 0.20
C LEU A 125 -2.43 -7.52 -0.01
N LEU A 126 -2.49 -6.65 -1.02
CA LEU A 126 -3.58 -5.68 -1.19
C LEU A 126 -4.18 -5.79 -2.60
N SER A 127 -5.51 -5.79 -2.71
CA SER A 127 -6.20 -5.52 -3.98
C SER A 127 -7.11 -4.30 -3.85
N ILE A 128 -6.73 -3.22 -4.51
CA ILE A 128 -7.55 -1.98 -4.57
C ILE A 128 -8.84 -2.23 -5.36
N GLN A 129 -8.75 -3.07 -6.41
CA GLN A 129 -9.87 -3.43 -7.26
C GLN A 129 -10.98 -4.13 -6.46
N HIS A 130 -10.61 -5.07 -5.59
CA HIS A 130 -11.53 -5.89 -4.81
C HIS A 130 -11.82 -5.32 -3.42
N GLY A 131 -11.02 -4.36 -2.94
CA GLY A 131 -11.22 -3.74 -1.65
C GLY A 131 -10.94 -4.71 -0.49
N ASP A 132 -9.88 -5.50 -0.61
CA ASP A 132 -9.45 -6.44 0.42
C ASP A 132 -7.93 -6.47 0.60
N LEU A 133 -7.53 -6.92 1.78
CA LEU A 133 -6.14 -6.85 2.20
C LEU A 133 -5.81 -7.96 3.22
N LEU A 134 -4.55 -8.38 3.21
CA LEU A 134 -3.91 -9.08 4.31
C LEU A 134 -2.70 -8.29 4.79
N GLU A 135 -2.59 -8.09 6.10
CA GLU A 135 -1.49 -7.38 6.74
C GLU A 135 -0.54 -8.36 7.42
N LEU A 136 0.75 -8.15 7.23
CA LEU A 136 1.79 -8.87 7.96
C LEU A 136 1.85 -8.36 9.40
N LYS A 137 1.66 -9.25 10.36
CA LYS A 137 1.74 -8.94 11.79
C LYS A 137 2.61 -9.95 12.50
N LEU A 138 3.41 -9.46 13.45
CA LEU A 138 4.08 -10.32 14.42
C LEU A 138 3.06 -10.75 15.49
N GLN A 139 2.79 -12.05 15.59
CA GLN A 139 1.92 -12.64 16.61
C GLN A 139 2.72 -13.64 17.44
N GLY A 140 3.10 -13.26 18.65
CA GLY A 140 4.02 -14.05 19.46
C GLY A 140 5.41 -14.07 18.82
N ALA A 141 5.86 -15.25 18.38
CA ALA A 141 7.16 -15.45 17.73
C ALA A 141 7.07 -15.58 16.21
N GLU A 142 5.87 -15.57 15.63
CA GLU A 142 5.65 -15.86 14.22
C GLU A 142 5.08 -14.66 13.47
N TYR A 143 5.47 -14.52 12.20
CA TYR A 143 4.87 -13.55 11.30
C TYR A 143 3.67 -14.18 10.58
N VAL A 144 2.55 -13.47 10.59
CA VAL A 144 1.27 -13.94 10.07
C VAL A 144 0.68 -12.89 9.13
N LEU A 145 0.27 -13.30 7.93
CA LEU A 145 -0.62 -12.53 7.06
C LEU A 145 -2.05 -12.71 7.56
N ALA A 146 -2.62 -11.65 8.12
CA ALA A 146 -3.97 -11.65 8.68
C ALA A 146 -4.90 -10.74 7.86
N LYS A 147 -6.12 -11.21 7.58
CA LYS A 147 -7.13 -10.38 6.88
C LYS A 147 -7.43 -9.12 7.69
N LYS A 148 -7.52 -7.97 7.03
CA LYS A 148 -7.86 -6.67 7.63
C LYS A 148 -8.86 -5.94 6.74
N GLY A 149 -9.67 -5.04 7.33
CA GLY A 149 -10.62 -4.23 6.57
C GLY A 149 -9.87 -3.26 5.64
N PHE A 150 -10.19 -3.27 4.34
CA PHE A 150 -9.57 -2.36 3.38
C PHE A 150 -9.80 -0.89 3.73
N TYR A 151 -10.99 -0.55 4.24
CA TYR A 151 -11.33 0.81 4.64
C TYR A 151 -10.65 1.27 5.92
N ASP A 152 -10.07 0.36 6.70
CA ASP A 152 -9.24 0.74 7.85
C ASP A 152 -7.93 1.38 7.38
N LEU A 153 -7.42 1.03 6.18
CA LEU A 153 -6.23 1.65 5.60
C LEU A 153 -6.50 3.05 5.02
N VAL A 154 -7.72 3.31 4.54
CA VAL A 154 -8.04 4.60 3.90
C VAL A 154 -8.10 5.74 4.94
N ASN A 155 -8.25 5.39 6.22
CA ASN A 155 -8.36 6.31 7.34
C ASN A 155 -7.10 6.36 8.23
N GLU A 156 -6.01 5.67 7.85
CA GLU A 156 -4.71 5.66 8.55
C GLU A 156 -3.76 6.72 7.97
#